data_AF-A0A6H2NS68-F1
#
_entry.id   AF-A0A6H2NS68-F1
#
_cell.length_a   1.000
_cell.length_b   1.000
_cell.length_c   1.000
_cell.angle_alpha   90.00
_cell.angle_beta   90.00
_cell.angle_gamma   90.00
#
_symmetry.space_group_name_H-M   'P 1'
#
loop_
_entity.id
_entity.type
_entity.pdbx_description
1 polymer ?
#
loop_
_entity_poly.entity_id
_entity_poly.type
_entity_poly.pdbx_seq_one_letter_code
_entity_poly.pdbx_strand_id
1 'polypeptide(L)' 'MDLLCVSNGHGEDSIAVRLLKQLRRLPGAPPLAALPIVGEGGAFQKAGIPIVGPTQTLPSGAFIYMDGR' A
#
# COMPACT_ATOMS: atom_id res chain seq x y z
N MET A 1 16.17 -9.00 4.85
CA MET A 1 15.75 -7.59 4.89
C MET A 1 14.42 -7.53 4.18
N ASP A 2 13.41 -6.98 4.82
CA ASP A 2 12.04 -6.96 4.28
C ASP A 2 11.72 -5.55 3.78
N LEU A 3 10.88 -5.45 2.76
CA LEU A 3 10.44 -4.16 2.20
C LEU A 3 8.96 -3.94 2.47
N LEU A 4 8.67 -2.88 3.21
CA LEU A 4 7.32 -2.38 3.43
C LEU A 4 7.04 -1.22 2.48
N CYS A 5 5.99 -1.35 1.67
CA CYS A 5 5.48 -0.26 0.83
C CYS A 5 4.35 0.46 1.55
N VAL A 6 4.57 1.73 1.89
CA VAL A 6 3.54 2.58 2.48
C VAL A 6 2.89 3.39 1.37
N SER A 7 1.56 3.34 1.28
CA SER A 7 0.78 4.00 0.23
C SER A 7 -0.31 4.87 0.81
N ASN A 8 -0.58 6.01 0.18
CA ASN A 8 -1.69 6.87 0.56
C ASN A 8 -3.07 6.30 0.18
N GLY A 9 -3.13 5.17 -0.54
CA GLY A 9 -4.37 4.49 -0.94
C GLY A 9 -4.66 4.58 -2.44
N HIS A 10 -5.85 4.12 -2.85
CA HIS A 10 -6.47 4.32 -4.16
C HIS A 10 -5.53 4.31 -5.41
N GLY A 11 -5.18 5.48 -5.93
CA GLY A 11 -4.39 5.61 -7.16
C GLY A 11 -2.93 5.19 -6.94
N GLU A 12 -2.37 5.58 -5.81
CA GLU A 12 -1.02 5.27 -5.36
C GLU A 12 -0.84 3.77 -5.16
N ASP A 13 -1.85 3.05 -4.67
CA ASP A 13 -1.81 1.59 -4.55
C ASP A 13 -1.55 0.92 -5.93
N SER A 14 -2.17 1.45 -6.98
CA SER A 14 -2.05 0.90 -8.34
C SER A 14 -0.64 1.16 -8.91
N ILE A 15 -0.09 2.34 -8.65
CA ILE A 15 1.29 2.70 -9.01
C ILE A 15 2.28 1.83 -8.24
N ALA A 16 2.11 1.72 -6.92
CA ALA A 16 2.94 0.91 -6.05
C ALA A 16 2.96 -0.56 -6.49
N VAL A 17 1.80 -1.15 -6.78
CA VAL A 17 1.70 -2.53 -7.29
C VAL A 17 2.49 -2.72 -8.58
N ARG A 18 2.51 -1.73 -9.49
CA ARG A 18 3.29 -1.81 -10.74
C ARG A 18 4.79 -1.89 -10.45
N LEU A 19 5.28 -1.07 -9.51
CA LEU A 19 6.68 -1.05 -9.08
C LEU A 19 7.05 -2.36 -8.37
N LEU A 20 6.25 -2.77 -7.38
CA LEU A 20 6.50 -3.97 -6.57
C LEU A 20 6.48 -5.25 -7.42
N LYS A 21 5.63 -5.33 -8.46
CA LYS A 21 5.64 -6.44 -9.41
C LYS A 21 6.94 -6.52 -10.22
N GLN A 22 7.54 -5.40 -10.59
CA GLN A 22 8.85 -5.42 -11.26
C GLN A 22 9.97 -5.74 -10.27
N LEU A 23 9.94 -5.15 -9.07
CA LEU A 23 10.93 -5.41 -8.03
C LEU A 23 10.99 -6.91 -7.66
N ARG A 24 9.83 -7.56 -7.48
CA ARG A 24 9.74 -9.00 -7.16
C ARG A 24 10.39 -9.91 -8.20
N ARG A 25 10.64 -9.43 -9.42
CA ARG A 25 11.28 -10.20 -10.49
C ARG A 25 12.81 -10.09 -10.48
N LEU A 26 13.38 -9.16 -9.71
CA LEU A 26 14.82 -8.98 -9.65
C LEU A 26 15.47 -10.10 -8.82
N PRO A 27 16.68 -10.54 -9.17
CA PRO A 27 17.45 -11.47 -8.34
C PRO A 27 17.65 -10.89 -6.93
N GLY A 28 17.38 -11.69 -5.90
CA GLY A 28 17.53 -11.26 -4.51
C GLY A 28 16.46 -10.28 -4.03
N ALA A 29 15.31 -10.18 -4.71
CA ALA A 29 14.20 -9.35 -4.26
C ALA A 29 13.79 -9.71 -2.81
N PRO A 30 13.64 -8.72 -1.92
CA PRO A 30 13.23 -8.97 -0.55
C PRO A 30 11.75 -9.41 -0.50
N PRO A 31 11.33 -10.06 0.59
CA PRO A 31 9.91 -10.19 0.91
C PRO A 31 9.23 -8.81 0.89
N LEU A 32 8.06 -8.76 0.27
CA LEU A 32 7.29 -7.53 0.09
C LEU A 32 6.03 -7.56 0.95
N ALA A 33 5.72 -6.42 1.56
CA ALA A 33 4.44 -6.17 2.21
C ALA A 33 3.99 -4.72 1.93
N ALA A 34 2.71 -4.43 2.17
CA ALA A 34 2.13 -3.11 1.97
C ALA A 34 1.35 -2.63 3.20
N LEU A 35 1.35 -1.32 3.41
CA LEU A 35 0.51 -0.61 4.38
C LEU A 35 -0.18 0.55 3.65
N PRO A 36 -1.39 0.34 3.11
CA PRO A 36 -2.21 1.42 2.61
C PRO A 36 -2.82 2.16 3.80
N ILE A 37 -2.55 3.46 3.89
CA ILE A 37 -3.01 4.27 5.02
C ILE A 37 -4.45 4.78 4.80
N VAL A 38 -4.95 4.77 3.55
CA VAL A 38 -6.37 5.04 3.21
C VAL A 38 -6.91 3.94 2.31
N GLY A 39 -8.17 3.57 2.53
CA GLY A 39 -8.86 2.54 1.76
C GLY A 39 -8.50 1.12 2.22
N GLU A 40 -8.99 0.13 1.48
CA GLU A 40 -8.88 -1.30 1.83
C GLU A 40 -7.63 -1.99 1.27
N GLY A 41 -6.81 -1.28 0.48
CA GLY A 41 -5.62 -1.86 -0.15
C GLY A 41 -5.92 -2.90 -1.25
N GLY A 42 -7.09 -2.84 -1.87
CA GLY A 42 -7.55 -3.88 -2.81
C GLY A 42 -6.59 -4.15 -3.98
N ALA A 43 -5.79 -3.16 -4.42
CA ALA A 43 -4.79 -3.39 -5.47
C ALA A 43 -3.65 -4.30 -4.98
N PHE A 44 -3.20 -4.15 -3.74
CA PHE A 44 -2.18 -5.02 -3.13
C PHE A 44 -2.70 -6.44 -2.95
N GLN A 45 -3.93 -6.59 -2.45
CA GLN A 45 -4.58 -7.90 -2.29
C GLN A 45 -4.67 -8.65 -3.63
N LYS A 46 -5.17 -7.98 -4.68
CA LYS A 46 -5.24 -8.55 -6.05
C LYS A 46 -3.87 -8.90 -6.63
N ALA A 47 -2.80 -8.23 -6.18
CA ALA A 47 -1.43 -8.50 -6.60
C ALA A 47 -0.74 -9.61 -5.78
N GLY A 48 -1.41 -10.16 -4.77
CA GLY A 48 -0.84 -11.11 -3.82
C GLY A 48 0.27 -10.50 -2.98
N ILE A 49 0.14 -9.22 -2.62
CA ILE A 49 1.06 -8.51 -1.73
C ILE A 49 0.39 -8.45 -0.35
N PRO A 50 1.00 -9.04 0.69
CA PRO A 50 0.46 -9.01 2.05
C PRO A 50 0.23 -7.57 2.53
N ILE A 51 -0.92 -7.33 3.15
CA ILE A 51 -1.19 -6.07 3.85
C ILE A 51 -0.83 -6.25 5.32
N VAL A 52 -0.09 -5.29 5.86
CA VAL A 52 0.26 -5.24 7.28
C VAL A 52 -0.60 -4.19 7.95
N GLY A 53 -1.16 -4.53 9.11
CA GLY A 53 -1.96 -3.60 9.92
C GLY A 53 -3.40 -3.41 9.43
N PRO A 54 -4.19 -2.62 10.18
CA PRO A 54 -5.58 -2.33 9.83
C PRO A 54 -5.65 -1.46 8.58
N THR A 55 -6.71 -1.64 7.80
CA THR A 55 -7.07 -0.78 6.67
C THR A 55 -8.45 -0.19 6.90
N GLN A 56 -8.67 1.02 6.40
CA GLN A 56 -9.93 1.72 6.62
C GLN A 56 -10.29 2.59 5.43
N THR A 57 -11.51 2.42 4.94
CA THR A 57 -12.13 3.38 4.02
C THR A 57 -12.51 4.64 4.80
N LEU A 58 -11.88 5.76 4.47
CA LEU A 58 -12.20 7.06 5.07
C LEU A 58 -13.32 7.74 4.27
N PRO A 59 -14.29 8.42 4.92
CA PRO A 59 -15.42 9.08 4.23
C PRO A 59 -14.99 10.10 3.16
N SER A 60 -13.86 10.77 3.38
CA SER A 60 -13.25 11.75 2.48
C SER A 60 -12.46 11.12 1.32
N GLY A 61 -12.14 9.83 1.39
CA GLY A 61 -11.19 9.19 0.47
C GLY A 61 -9.73 9.65 0.64
N ALA A 62 -9.42 10.44 1.68
CA ALA A 62 -8.08 10.94 2.00
C ALA A 62 -7.95 11.30 3.49
N PHE A 63 -6.73 11.50 3.97
CA PHE A 63 -6.52 12.17 5.26
C PHE A 63 -7.10 13.57 5.23
N ILE A 64 -8.05 13.84 6.11
CA ILE A 64 -8.45 15.22 6.39
C ILE A 64 -7.41 15.75 7.37
N TYR A 65 -6.73 16.85 7.02
CA TYR A 65 -5.90 17.57 7.95
C TYR A 65 -6.79 18.04 9.11
N MET A 66 -6.77 17.31 10.22
CA MET A 66 -7.35 17.81 11.45
C MET A 66 -6.35 18.82 11.99
N ASP A 67 -6.61 20.11 11.74
CA ASP A 67 -5.93 21.19 12.41
C ASP A 67 -6.04 20.93 13.92
N GLY A 68 -4.89 20.78 14.57
CA GLY A 68 -4.77 20.26 15.93
C GLY A 68 -5.24 21.25 16.96
N ARG A 69 -6.56 21.38 17.10
CA ARG A 69 -7.20 22.03 18.25
C ARG A 69 -7.54 21.02 19.33
#